data_AF-A0A535EVE0-F1
#
_entry.id   AF-A0A535EVE0-F1
#
_cell.length_a   1.000
_cell.length_b   1.000
_cell.length_c   1.000
_cell.angle_alpha   90.00
_cell.angle_beta   90.00
_cell.angle_gamma   90.00
#
_symmetry.space_group_name_H-M   'P 1'
#
loop_
_entity.id
_entity.type
_entity.pdbx_description
1 polymer ?
#
loop_
_entity_poly.entity_id
_entity_poly.type
_entity_poly.pdbx_seq_one_letter_code
_entity_poly.pdbx_strand_id
1 'polypeptide(L)'
;MRDHCPRRFPRSPTPEATPVAPVPRLVARLGLQRPDLYALLALTVVAFILRWFSPLFPDLYAHPGSHFDLSNCVVNTPVDTGGTPGTLCGLAYPYQRGYKANPAAAYAPPHGEIFDEIYFADFAHNDLKGISYFDPEPPLAKLFIAAGEWLYGEYRVVFEGAQGNAADLGFTPFGWRWMEAIFGTLVIPLMYLLAFRLWPNRAFASAAAVLACFDGMFFIQSRIGMIDIYPIFFILLSYWVFHLHLASRVPRESYLTASPSRPSGSRSRRWRACSS
;
A
#
# COMPACT_ATOMS: atom_id res chain seq x y z
N MET A 1 70.24 -33.20 -18.71
CA MET A 1 68.80 -32.91 -18.68
C MET A 1 68.62 -31.54 -18.06
N ARG A 2 68.06 -30.57 -18.79
CA ARG A 2 67.87 -29.19 -18.33
C ARG A 2 66.47 -29.06 -17.73
N ASP A 3 66.40 -28.58 -16.48
CA ASP A 3 65.16 -28.28 -15.79
C ASP A 3 64.42 -27.10 -16.44
N HIS A 4 63.18 -27.32 -16.85
CA HIS A 4 62.28 -26.28 -17.34
C HIS A 4 61.33 -25.83 -16.22
N CYS A 5 61.60 -24.63 -15.70
CA CYS A 5 60.73 -23.89 -14.79
C CYS A 5 59.48 -23.39 -15.55
N PRO A 6 58.24 -23.61 -15.07
CA PRO A 6 57.05 -23.10 -15.76
C PRO A 6 56.91 -21.59 -15.58
N ARG A 7 56.72 -20.87 -16.70
CA ARG A 7 56.50 -19.42 -16.74
C ARG A 7 55.23 -19.04 -15.97
N ARG A 8 55.34 -18.16 -14.97
CA ARG A 8 54.19 -17.49 -14.34
C ARG A 8 53.51 -16.58 -15.36
N PHE A 9 52.25 -16.84 -15.66
CA PHE A 9 51.41 -15.90 -16.41
C PHE A 9 51.18 -14.61 -15.60
N PRO A 10 51.24 -13.42 -16.21
CA PRO A 10 50.88 -12.18 -15.54
C PRO A 10 49.41 -12.21 -15.14
N ARG A 11 49.12 -11.92 -13.87
CA ARG A 11 47.73 -11.76 -13.39
C ARG A 11 47.14 -10.53 -14.07
N SER A 12 45.97 -10.68 -14.68
CA SER A 12 45.19 -9.54 -15.17
C SER A 12 44.87 -8.60 -14.00
N PRO A 13 44.90 -7.26 -14.20
CA PRO A 13 44.48 -6.33 -13.17
C PRO A 13 43.02 -6.59 -12.82
N THR A 14 42.76 -6.91 -11.56
CA THR A 14 41.39 -6.97 -11.03
C THR A 14 40.76 -5.59 -11.18
N PRO A 15 39.55 -5.46 -11.76
CA PRO A 15 38.88 -4.17 -11.84
C PRO A 15 38.71 -3.64 -10.42
N GLU A 16 39.20 -2.43 -10.19
CA GLU A 16 39.06 -1.71 -8.94
C GLU A 16 37.56 -1.59 -8.63
N ALA A 17 37.12 -2.27 -7.57
CA ALA A 17 35.72 -2.30 -7.19
C ALA A 17 35.30 -0.88 -6.80
N THR A 18 34.42 -0.28 -7.60
CA THR A 18 33.84 1.04 -7.29
C THR A 18 33.23 1.02 -5.88
N PRO A 19 33.47 2.04 -5.05
CA PRO A 19 32.97 2.07 -3.69
C PRO A 19 31.44 2.10 -3.71
N VAL A 20 30.83 0.95 -3.45
CA VAL A 20 29.38 0.83 -3.30
C VAL A 20 29.02 1.56 -2.01
N ALA A 21 28.44 2.76 -2.14
CA ALA A 21 27.93 3.53 -1.00
C ALA A 21 27.13 2.65 0.02
N PRO A 22 27.10 3.00 1.30
CA PRO A 22 26.45 2.17 2.32
C PRO A 22 24.95 2.02 2.05
N VAL A 23 24.46 0.77 2.02
CA VAL A 23 23.04 0.46 1.98
C VAL A 23 22.43 0.80 3.36
N PRO A 24 21.24 1.41 3.44
CA PRO A 24 20.60 1.71 4.73
C PRO A 24 20.49 0.46 5.61
N ARG A 25 20.74 0.61 6.92
CA ARG A 25 20.77 -0.52 7.88
C ARG A 25 19.50 -1.36 7.87
N LEU A 26 18.34 -0.74 7.62
CA LEU A 26 17.05 -1.43 7.50
C LEU A 26 16.99 -2.34 6.25
N VAL A 27 17.47 -1.85 5.11
CA VAL A 27 17.49 -2.58 3.83
C VAL A 27 18.47 -3.76 3.90
N ALA A 28 19.62 -3.56 4.54
CA ALA A 28 20.56 -4.64 4.83
C ALA A 28 19.95 -5.70 5.76
N ARG A 29 19.16 -5.28 6.75
CA ARG A 29 18.43 -6.21 7.63
C ARG A 29 17.34 -6.99 6.93
N LEU A 30 16.77 -6.49 5.83
CA LEU A 30 15.76 -7.18 5.02
C LEU A 30 16.36 -8.08 3.93
N GLY A 31 17.69 -8.13 3.81
CA GLY A 31 18.37 -8.88 2.74
C GLY A 31 18.18 -8.29 1.34
N LEU A 32 17.69 -7.05 1.25
CA LEU A 32 17.43 -6.35 0.00
C LEU A 32 18.70 -5.65 -0.51
N GLN A 33 18.87 -5.56 -1.82
CA GLN A 33 19.88 -4.69 -2.42
C GLN A 33 19.23 -3.38 -2.89
N ARG A 34 20.06 -2.42 -3.31
CA ARG A 34 19.60 -1.14 -3.88
C ARG A 34 18.56 -1.25 -5.00
N PRO A 35 18.70 -2.13 -6.01
CA PRO A 35 17.65 -2.26 -7.04
C PRO A 35 16.29 -2.65 -6.46
N ASP A 36 16.27 -3.45 -5.40
CA ASP A 36 15.03 -3.87 -4.75
C ASP A 36 14.36 -2.70 -4.02
N LEU A 37 15.16 -1.80 -3.44
CA LEU A 37 14.66 -0.56 -2.85
C LEU A 37 14.05 0.37 -3.91
N TYR A 38 14.71 0.53 -5.06
CA TYR A 38 14.16 1.34 -6.15
C TYR A 38 12.87 0.73 -6.70
N ALA A 39 12.79 -0.59 -6.83
CA ALA A 39 11.57 -1.27 -7.25
C ALA A 39 10.43 -1.06 -6.24
N LEU A 40 10.69 -1.25 -4.95
CA LEU A 40 9.71 -1.00 -3.89
C LEU A 40 9.21 0.44 -3.89
N LEU A 41 10.12 1.41 -3.98
CA LEU A 41 9.76 2.83 -3.99
C LEU A 41 8.97 3.19 -5.25
N ALA A 42 9.43 2.75 -6.43
CA ALA A 42 8.74 3.00 -7.69
C ALA A 42 7.33 2.38 -7.69
N LEU A 43 7.19 1.13 -7.26
CA LEU A 43 5.89 0.45 -7.16
C LEU A 43 4.97 1.13 -6.15
N THR A 44 5.49 1.58 -5.01
CA THR A 44 4.70 2.30 -4.00
C THR A 44 4.23 3.64 -4.53
N VAL A 45 5.10 4.40 -5.22
CA VAL A 45 4.74 5.69 -5.83
C VAL A 45 3.71 5.50 -6.94
N VAL A 46 3.89 4.51 -7.82
CA VAL A 46 2.91 4.19 -8.87
C VAL A 46 1.58 3.78 -8.24
N ALA A 47 1.61 2.87 -7.25
CA ALA A 47 0.42 2.42 -6.55
C ALA A 47 -0.33 3.58 -5.88
N PHE A 48 0.42 4.49 -5.23
CA PHE A 48 -0.12 5.69 -4.60
C PHE A 48 -0.75 6.61 -5.63
N ILE A 49 -0.04 6.98 -6.70
CA ILE A 49 -0.56 7.91 -7.71
C ILE A 49 -1.83 7.35 -8.35
N LEU A 50 -1.81 6.06 -8.73
CA LEU A 50 -2.97 5.40 -9.28
C LEU A 50 -4.14 5.42 -8.30
N ARG A 51 -3.90 5.08 -7.02
CA ARG A 51 -4.97 5.07 -6.00
C ARG A 51 -5.37 6.44 -5.49
N TRP A 52 -4.58 7.48 -5.68
CA TRP A 52 -4.87 8.81 -5.17
C TRP A 52 -5.57 9.67 -6.22
N PHE A 53 -5.07 9.64 -7.46
CA PHE A 53 -5.49 10.58 -8.51
C PHE A 53 -6.31 9.96 -9.64
N SER A 54 -6.54 8.64 -9.66
CA SER A 54 -7.34 8.07 -10.75
C SER A 54 -8.83 8.38 -10.58
N PRO A 55 -9.48 8.99 -11.59
CA PRO A 55 -10.92 8.88 -11.74
C PRO A 55 -11.15 7.47 -12.29
N LEU A 56 -12.09 6.74 -11.69
CA LEU A 56 -12.26 5.32 -11.94
C LEU A 56 -12.55 5.05 -13.42
N PHE A 57 -11.62 4.36 -14.09
CA PHE A 57 -11.61 3.84 -15.46
C PHE A 57 -11.99 4.82 -16.60
N PRO A 58 -11.16 5.00 -17.66
CA PRO A 58 -11.74 5.41 -18.94
C PRO A 58 -12.79 4.37 -19.30
N ASP A 59 -14.04 4.81 -19.43
CA ASP A 59 -15.17 3.97 -19.79
C ASP A 59 -15.02 3.52 -21.25
N LEU A 60 -14.17 2.52 -21.48
CA LEU A 60 -13.85 1.99 -22.80
C LEU A 60 -14.96 1.06 -23.35
N TYR A 61 -15.86 0.59 -22.48
CA TYR A 61 -16.81 -0.48 -22.79
C TYR A 61 -18.28 -0.04 -22.77
N ALA A 62 -18.71 0.78 -21.82
CA ALA A 62 -20.11 1.24 -21.77
C ALA A 62 -20.32 2.51 -22.60
N HIS A 63 -19.33 3.40 -22.67
CA HIS A 63 -19.39 4.64 -23.47
C HIS A 63 -18.07 4.96 -24.19
N PRO A 64 -17.77 4.28 -25.31
CA PRO A 64 -16.55 4.52 -26.08
C PRO A 64 -16.42 5.99 -26.49
N GLY A 65 -15.34 6.65 -26.07
CA GLY A 65 -15.11 8.06 -26.39
C GLY A 65 -15.68 9.07 -25.39
N SER A 66 -16.24 8.63 -24.25
CA SER A 66 -16.48 9.52 -23.11
C SER A 66 -15.19 9.74 -22.31
N HIS A 67 -14.25 10.45 -22.92
CA HIS A 67 -13.07 10.93 -22.20
C HIS A 67 -13.49 12.09 -21.31
N PHE A 68 -13.00 12.09 -20.07
CA PHE A 68 -13.04 13.27 -19.23
C PHE A 68 -11.93 14.22 -19.68
N ASP A 69 -12.26 15.48 -19.93
CA ASP A 69 -11.24 16.52 -19.90
C ASP A 69 -10.67 16.55 -18.47
N LEU A 70 -9.35 16.69 -18.32
CA LEU A 70 -8.65 16.97 -17.06
C LEU A 70 -9.16 18.31 -16.48
N SER A 71 -10.35 18.26 -15.90
CA SER A 71 -11.06 19.34 -15.22
C SER A 71 -11.01 19.06 -13.70
N ASN A 72 -11.60 19.90 -12.85
CA ASN A 72 -11.71 19.60 -11.40
C ASN A 72 -12.63 18.38 -11.10
N CYS A 73 -13.00 17.59 -12.10
CA CYS A 73 -13.77 16.34 -12.02
C CYS A 73 -15.10 16.43 -11.24
N VAL A 74 -15.51 17.64 -10.88
CA VAL A 74 -16.75 18.01 -10.23
C VAL A 74 -17.50 18.85 -11.26
N VAL A 75 -18.13 18.17 -12.22
CA VAL A 75 -19.09 18.80 -13.12
C VAL A 75 -20.38 18.00 -12.97
N ASN A 76 -21.42 18.63 -12.42
CA ASN A 76 -22.75 18.06 -12.14
C ASN A 76 -22.83 17.05 -11.00
N THR A 77 -22.39 17.39 -9.78
CA THR A 77 -22.66 16.57 -8.58
C THR A 77 -23.49 17.38 -7.59
N PRO A 78 -24.48 16.78 -6.87
CA PRO A 78 -25.27 17.49 -5.86
C PRO A 78 -24.43 18.02 -4.68
N VAL A 79 -23.28 17.37 -4.44
CA VAL A 79 -22.27 17.78 -3.46
C VAL A 79 -21.17 18.51 -4.21
N ASP A 80 -21.20 19.85 -4.17
CA ASP A 80 -20.12 20.70 -4.67
C ASP A 80 -19.04 20.77 -3.59
N THR A 81 -18.16 19.76 -3.56
CA THR A 81 -16.94 19.85 -2.76
C THR A 81 -16.04 20.85 -3.48
N GLY A 82 -16.15 22.14 -3.12
CA GLY A 82 -15.22 23.15 -3.58
C GLY A 82 -13.78 22.63 -3.48
N GLY A 83 -12.93 22.97 -4.44
CA GLY A 83 -11.62 22.34 -4.69
C GLY A 83 -10.77 22.08 -3.44
N THR A 84 -10.97 20.92 -2.83
CA THR A 84 -10.29 20.41 -1.65
C THR A 84 -9.23 19.38 -2.09
N PRO A 85 -8.19 19.10 -1.27
CA PRO A 85 -7.19 18.10 -1.63
C PRO A 85 -7.86 16.77 -1.96
N GLY A 86 -7.81 16.33 -3.23
CA GLY A 86 -8.47 15.10 -3.70
C GLY A 86 -9.64 15.30 -4.69
N THR A 87 -10.06 16.54 -4.96
CA THR A 87 -11.10 16.84 -5.99
C THR A 87 -10.59 16.72 -7.43
N LEU A 88 -9.27 16.79 -7.64
CA LEU A 88 -8.61 16.48 -8.91
C LEU A 88 -8.78 15.00 -9.26
N CYS A 89 -9.97 14.62 -9.74
CA CYS A 89 -10.30 13.26 -10.19
C CYS A 89 -10.00 12.16 -9.17
N GLY A 90 -9.86 12.52 -7.89
CA GLY A 90 -9.28 11.67 -6.87
C GLY A 90 -10.35 11.03 -6.00
N LEU A 91 -10.01 10.79 -4.73
CA LEU A 91 -10.87 10.09 -3.79
C LEU A 91 -12.19 10.80 -3.49
N ALA A 92 -12.21 12.12 -3.64
CA ALA A 92 -13.37 12.96 -3.33
C ALA A 92 -14.50 12.84 -4.36
N TYR A 93 -14.29 12.15 -5.49
CA TYR A 93 -15.29 12.06 -6.56
C TYR A 93 -16.56 11.34 -6.08
N PRO A 94 -17.73 12.00 -6.02
CA PRO A 94 -18.97 11.34 -5.70
C PRO A 94 -19.43 10.57 -6.94
N TYR A 95 -19.49 9.24 -6.86
CA TYR A 95 -19.84 8.41 -8.03
C TYR A 95 -21.34 8.45 -8.36
N GLN A 96 -22.14 9.18 -7.58
CA GLN A 96 -23.48 9.56 -7.96
C GLN A 96 -23.41 10.65 -9.05
N ARG A 97 -23.33 10.19 -10.30
CA ARG A 97 -23.19 10.98 -11.54
C ARG A 97 -24.38 11.91 -11.80
N GLY A 98 -24.51 12.98 -11.03
CA GLY A 98 -25.51 14.02 -11.28
C GLY A 98 -26.97 13.54 -11.30
N TYR A 99 -27.24 12.33 -10.81
CA TYR A 99 -28.57 11.95 -10.40
C TYR A 99 -28.89 12.89 -9.26
N LYS A 100 -29.58 14.02 -9.56
CA LYS A 100 -30.38 14.70 -8.56
C LYS A 100 -31.13 13.59 -7.85
N ALA A 101 -31.14 13.60 -6.51
CA ALA A 101 -32.13 12.85 -5.75
C ALA A 101 -33.46 13.15 -6.42
N ASN A 102 -33.89 12.25 -7.30
CA ASN A 102 -35.16 12.37 -7.98
C ASN A 102 -36.14 12.49 -6.81
N PRO A 103 -37.16 13.35 -6.84
CA PRO A 103 -38.16 13.37 -5.77
C PRO A 103 -38.77 11.97 -5.52
N ALA A 104 -38.63 11.06 -6.51
CA ALA A 104 -38.92 9.63 -6.43
C ALA A 104 -37.71 8.70 -6.10
N ALA A 105 -36.47 9.18 -6.19
CA ALA A 105 -35.25 8.46 -5.76
C ALA A 105 -35.00 8.77 -4.28
N ALA A 106 -35.88 8.25 -3.43
CA ALA A 106 -35.68 8.16 -1.99
C ALA A 106 -34.50 7.24 -1.58
N TYR A 107 -33.74 6.72 -2.55
CA TYR A 107 -32.74 5.66 -2.36
C TYR A 107 -31.29 6.09 -2.68
N ALA A 108 -31.06 7.34 -3.13
CA ALA A 108 -29.71 7.85 -3.33
C ALA A 108 -29.24 8.51 -2.02
N PRO A 109 -28.19 8.01 -1.37
CA PRO A 109 -27.74 8.56 -0.10
C PRO A 109 -27.12 9.96 -0.30
N PRO A 110 -27.29 10.86 0.68
CA PRO A 110 -27.13 12.31 0.48
C PRO A 110 -25.68 12.78 0.32
N HIS A 111 -24.67 11.99 0.70
CA HIS A 111 -23.26 12.40 0.70
C HIS A 111 -22.41 11.76 -0.41
N GLY A 112 -23.04 11.06 -1.36
CA GLY A 112 -22.33 10.47 -2.51
C GLY A 112 -21.72 9.10 -2.23
N GLU A 113 -22.25 8.41 -1.23
CA GLU A 113 -21.90 7.05 -0.82
C GLU A 113 -22.29 6.05 -1.92
N ILE A 114 -21.47 5.01 -2.09
CA ILE A 114 -21.71 3.89 -3.00
C ILE A 114 -21.46 2.58 -2.28
N PHE A 115 -22.32 1.61 -2.56
CA PHE A 115 -22.20 0.27 -2.00
C PHE A 115 -22.16 0.34 -0.46
N ASP A 116 -21.37 -0.51 0.19
CA ASP A 116 -21.31 -0.60 1.65
C ASP A 116 -20.77 0.67 2.35
N GLU A 117 -20.37 1.73 1.63
CA GLU A 117 -20.08 3.05 2.22
C GLU A 117 -21.29 3.63 2.97
N ILE A 118 -22.51 3.27 2.57
CA ILE A 118 -23.76 3.67 3.25
C ILE A 118 -23.78 3.18 4.71
N TYR A 119 -23.11 2.05 4.98
CA TYR A 119 -23.03 1.45 6.30
C TYR A 119 -21.73 1.82 6.99
N PHE A 120 -20.58 1.54 6.35
CA PHE A 120 -19.29 1.64 7.03
C PHE A 120 -18.85 3.07 7.31
N ALA A 121 -19.16 4.04 6.43
CA ALA A 121 -18.90 5.45 6.73
C ALA A 121 -19.83 5.95 7.84
N ASP A 122 -21.12 5.62 7.80
CA ASP A 122 -22.06 6.01 8.86
C ASP A 122 -21.69 5.40 10.22
N PHE A 123 -21.28 4.13 10.25
CA PHE A 123 -20.81 3.47 11.47
C PHE A 123 -19.53 4.08 12.02
N ALA A 124 -18.57 4.42 11.15
CA ALA A 124 -17.37 5.15 11.53
C ALA A 124 -17.69 6.53 12.12
N HIS A 125 -18.63 7.25 11.52
CA HIS A 125 -19.09 8.54 12.03
C HIS A 125 -19.83 8.42 13.37
N ASN A 126 -20.66 7.39 13.51
CA ASN A 126 -21.34 7.06 14.77
C ASN A 126 -20.32 6.70 15.87
N ASP A 127 -19.24 5.99 15.53
CA ASP A 127 -18.13 5.74 16.46
C ASP A 127 -17.47 7.04 16.93
N LEU A 128 -17.28 8.03 16.05
CA LEU A 128 -16.77 9.37 16.43
C LEU A 128 -17.73 10.13 17.35
N LYS A 129 -19.04 9.99 17.12
CA LYS A 129 -20.09 10.66 17.91
C LYS A 129 -20.47 9.92 19.20
N GLY A 130 -19.98 8.70 19.39
CA GLY A 130 -20.36 7.83 20.51
C GLY A 130 -21.81 7.35 20.43
N ILE A 131 -22.35 7.20 19.22
CA ILE A 131 -23.72 6.71 18.98
C ILE A 131 -23.66 5.18 18.81
N SER A 132 -24.46 4.44 19.57
CA SER A 132 -24.51 2.98 19.47
C SER A 132 -25.26 2.54 18.21
N TYR A 133 -24.69 1.60 17.47
CA TYR A 133 -25.30 0.92 16.32
C TYR A 133 -25.10 -0.60 16.44
N PHE A 134 -25.80 -1.37 15.59
CA PHE A 134 -25.64 -2.82 15.51
C PHE A 134 -24.88 -3.16 14.23
N ASP A 135 -23.79 -3.91 14.37
CA ASP A 135 -22.97 -4.35 13.24
C ASP A 135 -22.34 -5.72 13.52
N PRO A 136 -22.36 -6.65 12.55
CA PRO A 136 -21.71 -7.95 12.73
C PRO A 136 -20.18 -7.89 12.63
N GLU A 137 -19.60 -6.86 12.00
CA GLU A 137 -18.17 -6.76 11.74
C GLU A 137 -17.37 -6.21 12.93
N PRO A 138 -16.13 -6.70 13.13
CA PRO A 138 -15.26 -6.19 14.17
C PRO A 138 -14.93 -4.70 13.94
N PRO A 139 -14.75 -3.91 15.02
CA PRO A 139 -14.69 -2.45 14.93
C PRO A 139 -13.39 -1.90 14.31
N LEU A 140 -12.31 -2.69 14.27
CA LEU A 140 -10.98 -2.17 13.94
C LEU A 140 -10.92 -1.47 12.57
N ALA A 141 -11.55 -2.04 11.54
CA ALA A 141 -11.56 -1.44 10.21
C ALA A 141 -12.31 -0.10 10.20
N LYS A 142 -13.49 -0.06 10.82
CA LYS A 142 -14.29 1.16 10.98
C LYS A 142 -13.57 2.25 11.78
N LEU A 143 -12.76 1.88 12.76
CA LEU A 143 -11.92 2.84 13.49
C LEU A 143 -10.85 3.50 12.62
N PHE A 144 -10.31 2.80 11.59
CA PHE A 144 -9.42 3.45 10.63
C PHE A 144 -10.17 4.44 9.75
N ILE A 145 -11.38 4.10 9.32
CA ILE A 145 -12.27 5.00 8.57
C ILE A 145 -12.61 6.23 9.41
N ALA A 146 -13.01 6.03 10.67
CA ALA A 146 -13.32 7.08 11.63
C ALA A 146 -12.12 8.01 11.87
N ALA A 147 -10.91 7.44 11.98
CA ALA A 147 -9.69 8.23 12.07
C ALA A 147 -9.45 9.06 10.79
N GLY A 148 -9.82 8.51 9.62
CA GLY A 148 -9.81 9.21 8.35
C GLY A 148 -10.72 10.42 8.33
N GLU A 149 -11.98 10.22 8.70
CA GLU A 149 -13.00 11.27 8.77
C GLU A 149 -12.58 12.36 9.76
N TRP A 150 -12.20 11.98 10.97
CA TRP A 150 -11.78 12.93 12.00
C TRP A 150 -10.57 13.75 11.56
N LEU A 151 -9.51 13.11 11.03
CA LEU A 151 -8.31 13.84 10.62
C LEU A 151 -8.60 14.81 9.47
N TYR A 152 -9.45 14.41 8.52
CA TYR A 152 -9.86 15.30 7.45
C TYR A 152 -10.71 16.46 7.96
N GLY A 153 -11.62 16.19 8.89
CA GLY A 153 -12.39 17.22 9.59
C GLY A 153 -11.50 18.25 10.30
N GLU A 154 -10.53 17.78 11.07
CA GLU A 154 -9.52 18.63 11.74
C GLU A 154 -8.70 19.43 10.73
N TYR A 155 -8.31 18.82 9.61
CA TYR A 155 -7.63 19.53 8.52
C TYR A 155 -8.48 20.71 7.99
N ARG A 156 -9.78 20.50 7.77
CA ARG A 156 -10.69 21.56 7.32
C ARG A 156 -10.85 22.69 8.36
N VAL A 157 -10.91 22.35 9.64
CA VAL A 157 -10.96 23.36 10.71
C VAL A 157 -9.68 24.19 10.75
N VAL A 158 -8.52 23.53 10.74
CA VAL A 158 -7.21 24.18 10.94
C VAL A 158 -6.74 24.96 9.72
N PHE A 159 -6.91 24.39 8.52
CA PHE A 159 -6.32 24.94 7.30
C PHE A 159 -7.32 25.64 6.38
N GLU A 160 -8.60 25.25 6.39
CA GLU A 160 -9.65 25.87 5.57
C GLU A 160 -10.48 26.90 6.36
N GLY A 161 -10.30 26.97 7.68
CA GLY A 161 -11.06 27.85 8.55
C GLY A 161 -12.54 27.47 8.68
N ALA A 162 -12.86 26.19 8.44
CA ALA A 162 -14.22 25.69 8.57
C ALA A 162 -14.69 25.75 10.04
N GLN A 163 -15.97 26.10 10.25
CA GLN A 163 -16.58 26.17 11.58
C GLN A 163 -17.55 25.00 11.77
N GLY A 164 -17.42 24.28 12.88
CA GLY A 164 -18.26 23.12 13.20
C GLY A 164 -17.50 22.05 13.97
N ASN A 165 -18.16 20.90 14.17
CA ASN A 165 -17.52 19.71 14.73
C ASN A 165 -16.66 19.02 13.66
N ALA A 166 -15.43 18.62 14.01
CA ALA A 166 -14.52 17.94 13.10
C ALA A 166 -15.13 16.66 12.51
N ALA A 167 -15.86 15.87 13.31
CA ALA A 167 -16.53 14.67 12.82
C ALA A 167 -17.50 14.98 11.66
N ASP A 168 -18.33 16.01 11.80
CA ASP A 168 -19.32 16.39 10.77
C ASP A 168 -18.68 17.02 9.53
N LEU A 169 -17.57 17.73 9.71
CA LEU A 169 -16.80 18.30 8.62
C LEU A 169 -16.03 17.23 7.83
N GLY A 170 -15.63 16.16 8.52
CA GLY A 170 -14.91 15.02 7.97
C GLY A 170 -15.77 14.08 7.15
N PHE A 171 -17.07 14.01 7.46
CA PHE A 171 -18.06 13.12 6.84
C PHE A 171 -18.31 13.47 5.37
N THR A 172 -17.36 13.07 4.53
CA THR A 172 -17.30 13.32 3.09
C THR A 172 -16.62 12.14 2.39
N PRO A 173 -16.90 11.88 1.10
CA PRO A 173 -16.24 10.84 0.30
C PRO A 173 -14.73 10.83 0.43
N PHE A 174 -14.11 12.01 0.49
CA PHE A 174 -12.68 12.08 0.70
C PHE A 174 -12.26 11.60 2.09
N GLY A 175 -12.95 12.07 3.14
CA GLY A 175 -12.62 11.83 4.54
C GLY A 175 -12.62 10.36 4.93
N TRP A 176 -13.58 9.57 4.46
CA TRP A 176 -13.54 8.13 4.71
C TRP A 176 -12.54 7.41 3.80
N ARG A 177 -12.48 7.71 2.48
CA ARG A 177 -11.74 6.90 1.47
C ARG A 177 -10.20 6.97 1.54
N TRP A 178 -9.63 8.03 2.10
CA TRP A 178 -8.17 8.27 2.00
C TRP A 178 -7.34 7.30 2.82
N MET A 179 -7.94 6.73 3.86
CA MET A 179 -7.32 5.67 4.64
C MET A 179 -7.22 4.37 3.85
N GLU A 180 -8.24 3.99 3.07
CA GLU A 180 -8.24 2.82 2.20
C GLU A 180 -7.18 2.95 1.11
N ALA A 181 -7.01 4.14 0.53
CA ALA A 181 -5.97 4.37 -0.46
C ALA A 181 -4.57 4.21 0.13
N ILE A 182 -4.34 4.63 1.38
CA ILE A 182 -3.07 4.42 2.08
C ILE A 182 -2.84 2.93 2.32
N PHE A 183 -3.78 2.22 2.92
CA PHE A 183 -3.63 0.79 3.21
C PHE A 183 -3.48 -0.04 1.93
N GLY A 184 -4.28 0.25 0.90
CA GLY A 184 -4.14 -0.40 -0.41
C GLY A 184 -2.84 -0.07 -1.13
N THR A 185 -2.28 1.12 -0.93
CA THR A 185 -0.92 1.45 -1.41
C THR A 185 0.14 0.62 -0.69
N LEU A 186 0.00 0.44 0.63
CA LEU A 186 0.94 -0.33 1.47
C LEU A 186 0.89 -1.84 1.22
N VAL A 187 -0.23 -2.37 0.73
CA VAL A 187 -0.36 -3.77 0.31
C VAL A 187 0.64 -4.12 -0.82
N ILE A 188 0.94 -3.20 -1.72
CA ILE A 188 1.81 -3.44 -2.88
C ILE A 188 3.28 -3.72 -2.50
N PRO A 189 3.99 -2.85 -1.75
CA PRO A 189 5.33 -3.17 -1.28
C PRO A 189 5.35 -4.38 -0.34
N LEU A 190 4.28 -4.61 0.43
CA LEU A 190 4.19 -5.78 1.30
C LEU A 190 4.08 -7.09 0.51
N MET A 191 3.32 -7.09 -0.60
CA MET A 191 3.27 -8.21 -1.55
C MET A 191 4.65 -8.51 -2.14
N TYR A 192 5.40 -7.48 -2.54
CA TYR A 192 6.78 -7.65 -3.01
C TYR A 192 7.66 -8.32 -1.95
N LEU A 193 7.61 -7.82 -0.71
CA LEU A 193 8.42 -8.34 0.40
C LEU A 193 8.07 -9.79 0.72
N LEU A 194 6.78 -10.14 0.72
CA LEU A 194 6.32 -11.51 0.95
C LEU A 194 6.75 -12.44 -0.20
N ALA A 195 6.56 -12.04 -1.45
CA ALA A 195 6.95 -12.83 -2.62
C ALA A 195 8.46 -13.07 -2.67
N PHE A 196 9.28 -12.04 -2.38
CA PHE A 196 10.74 -12.16 -2.29
C PHE A 196 11.17 -13.11 -1.16
N ARG A 197 10.40 -13.14 -0.08
CA ARG A 197 10.69 -14.01 1.07
C ARG A 197 10.38 -15.48 0.78
N LEU A 198 9.29 -15.74 0.04
CA LEU A 198 8.89 -17.07 -0.41
C LEU A 198 9.88 -17.63 -1.45
N TRP A 199 10.21 -16.81 -2.44
CA TRP A 199 11.19 -17.14 -3.47
C TRP A 199 12.15 -15.96 -3.63
N PRO A 200 13.46 -16.11 -3.27
CA PRO A 200 14.49 -15.08 -3.39
C PRO A 200 14.87 -14.71 -4.85
N ASN A 201 13.88 -14.52 -5.71
CA ASN A 201 14.00 -14.11 -7.10
C ASN A 201 13.29 -12.76 -7.28
N ARG A 202 14.05 -11.77 -7.73
CA ARG A 202 13.58 -10.39 -7.94
C ARG A 202 12.48 -10.29 -8.97
N ALA A 203 12.65 -10.99 -10.09
CA ALA A 203 11.71 -10.94 -11.19
C ALA A 203 10.35 -11.47 -10.74
N PHE A 204 10.36 -12.52 -9.93
CA PHE A 204 9.15 -13.09 -9.32
C PHE A 204 8.49 -12.11 -8.35
N ALA A 205 9.27 -11.54 -7.42
CA ALA A 205 8.75 -10.57 -6.46
C ALA A 205 8.17 -9.31 -7.12
N SER A 206 8.86 -8.78 -8.15
CA SER A 206 8.36 -7.65 -8.93
C SER A 206 7.10 -8.01 -9.72
N ALA A 207 7.06 -9.20 -10.35
CA ALA A 207 5.88 -9.63 -11.08
C ALA A 207 4.66 -9.77 -10.17
N ALA A 208 4.82 -10.37 -8.98
CA ALA A 208 3.74 -10.49 -8.00
C ALA A 208 3.20 -9.12 -7.55
N ALA A 209 4.09 -8.17 -7.27
CA ALA A 209 3.71 -6.82 -6.85
C ALA A 209 3.07 -6.01 -7.98
N VAL A 210 3.56 -6.13 -9.22
CA VAL A 210 2.94 -5.51 -10.40
C VAL A 210 1.55 -6.08 -10.64
N LEU A 211 1.38 -7.40 -10.61
CA LEU A 211 0.08 -8.04 -10.75
C LEU A 211 -0.89 -7.57 -9.67
N ALA A 212 -0.47 -7.50 -8.41
CA ALA A 212 -1.29 -6.95 -7.33
C ALA A 212 -1.60 -5.45 -7.50
N CYS A 213 -0.66 -4.68 -8.06
CA CYS A 213 -0.85 -3.24 -8.29
C CYS A 213 -1.93 -2.96 -9.35
N PHE A 214 -1.97 -3.78 -10.40
CA PHE A 214 -2.91 -3.66 -11.52
C PHE A 214 -4.09 -4.64 -11.44
N ASP A 215 -4.25 -5.35 -10.32
CA ASP A 215 -5.44 -6.16 -10.07
C ASP A 215 -6.65 -5.25 -9.83
N GLY A 216 -7.72 -5.48 -10.61
CA GLY A 216 -8.91 -4.64 -10.58
C GLY A 216 -9.64 -4.67 -9.24
N MET A 217 -9.66 -5.83 -8.57
CA MET A 217 -10.34 -5.98 -7.27
C MET A 217 -9.58 -5.20 -6.20
N PHE A 218 -8.27 -5.41 -6.07
CA PHE A 218 -7.43 -4.66 -5.13
C PHE A 218 -7.49 -3.15 -5.35
N PHE A 219 -7.55 -2.75 -6.62
CA PHE A 219 -7.64 -1.35 -6.97
C PHE A 219 -8.97 -0.73 -6.51
N ILE A 220 -10.10 -1.35 -6.84
CA ILE A 220 -11.44 -0.87 -6.45
C ILE A 220 -11.56 -0.84 -4.92
N GLN A 221 -11.19 -1.93 -4.24
CA GLN A 221 -11.24 -2.04 -2.79
C GLN A 221 -10.41 -0.99 -2.05
N SER A 222 -9.35 -0.45 -2.67
CA SER A 222 -8.52 0.62 -2.10
C SER A 222 -9.02 2.04 -2.38
N ARG A 223 -10.20 2.17 -3.00
CA ARG A 223 -10.72 3.44 -3.54
C ARG A 223 -12.12 3.79 -3.09
N ILE A 224 -12.86 2.82 -2.61
CA ILE A 224 -14.16 2.97 -1.96
C ILE A 224 -13.99 2.66 -0.49
N GLY A 225 -14.83 3.24 0.37
CA GLY A 225 -14.79 3.10 1.83
C GLY A 225 -15.23 1.72 2.30
N MET A 226 -14.55 0.67 1.83
CA MET A 226 -14.79 -0.71 2.21
C MET A 226 -13.77 -1.18 3.25
N ILE A 227 -14.27 -1.97 4.19
CA ILE A 227 -13.49 -2.49 5.30
C ILE A 227 -12.54 -3.62 4.91
N ASP A 228 -12.64 -4.18 3.70
CA ASP A 228 -11.90 -5.39 3.28
C ASP A 228 -10.39 -5.13 3.09
N ILE A 229 -9.98 -3.92 2.76
CA ILE A 229 -8.57 -3.62 2.47
C ILE A 229 -7.69 -3.69 3.73
N TYR A 230 -8.26 -3.34 4.90
CA TYR A 230 -7.57 -3.37 6.18
C TYR A 230 -7.18 -4.80 6.62
N PRO A 231 -8.09 -5.79 6.69
CA PRO A 231 -7.72 -7.16 7.02
C PRO A 231 -6.77 -7.75 5.98
N ILE A 232 -6.90 -7.44 4.68
CA ILE A 232 -5.93 -7.95 3.69
C ILE A 232 -4.51 -7.45 4.00
N PHE A 233 -4.36 -6.17 4.34
CA PHE A 233 -3.06 -5.63 4.77
C PHE A 233 -2.52 -6.38 6.00
N PHE A 234 -3.32 -6.55 7.05
CA PHE A 234 -2.87 -7.25 8.26
C PHE A 234 -2.59 -8.73 8.04
N ILE A 235 -3.35 -9.39 7.17
CA ILE A 235 -3.11 -10.79 6.77
C ILE A 235 -1.76 -10.89 6.07
N LEU A 236 -1.48 -10.07 5.06
CA LEU A 236 -0.19 -10.06 4.38
C LEU A 236 0.97 -9.73 5.33
N LEU A 237 0.75 -8.80 6.25
CA LEU A 237 1.74 -8.42 7.26
C LEU A 237 2.03 -9.58 8.20
N SER A 238 0.97 -10.26 8.65
CA SER A 238 1.07 -11.43 9.53
C SER A 238 1.84 -12.57 8.85
N TYR A 239 1.56 -12.86 7.58
CA TYR A 239 2.27 -13.88 6.82
C TYR A 239 3.74 -13.50 6.63
N TRP A 240 4.00 -12.24 6.31
CA TRP A 240 5.37 -11.78 6.16
C TRP A 240 6.16 -11.90 7.46
N VAL A 241 5.62 -11.41 8.58
CA VAL A 241 6.22 -11.55 9.92
C VAL A 241 6.37 -13.02 10.32
N PHE A 242 5.39 -13.86 10.02
CA PHE A 242 5.45 -15.31 10.28
C PHE A 242 6.61 -15.97 9.51
N HIS A 243 6.80 -15.63 8.23
CA HIS A 243 7.95 -16.12 7.46
C HIS A 243 9.29 -15.57 7.95
N LEU A 244 9.33 -14.37 8.53
CA LEU A 244 10.52 -13.87 9.23
C LEU A 244 10.81 -14.69 10.48
N HIS A 245 9.78 -14.95 11.30
CA HIS A 245 9.89 -15.78 12.49
C HIS A 245 10.41 -17.19 12.16
N LEU A 246 9.86 -17.85 11.13
CA LEU A 246 10.29 -19.19 10.70
C LEU A 246 11.75 -19.26 10.23
N ALA A 247 12.34 -18.16 9.75
CA ALA A 247 13.78 -18.15 9.43
C ALA A 247 14.67 -17.87 10.63
N SER A 248 14.12 -17.28 11.69
CA SER A 248 14.90 -16.89 12.85
C SER A 248 15.33 -18.14 13.63
N ARG A 249 16.63 -18.22 13.96
CA ARG A 249 17.19 -19.34 14.72
C ARG A 249 17.23 -19.08 16.23
N VAL A 250 17.03 -17.83 16.64
CA VAL A 250 16.98 -17.40 18.05
C VAL A 250 15.84 -16.40 18.26
N PRO A 251 15.16 -16.39 19.43
CA PRO A 251 14.00 -15.51 19.68
C PRO A 251 14.31 -14.01 19.51
N ARG A 252 15.52 -13.58 19.86
CA ARG A 252 15.95 -12.17 19.68
C ARG A 252 16.16 -11.77 18.23
N GLU A 253 16.49 -12.71 17.34
CA GLU A 253 16.61 -12.43 15.90
C GLU A 253 15.25 -12.42 15.20
N SER A 254 14.24 -13.11 15.77
CA SER A 254 12.87 -13.12 15.25
C SER A 254 12.26 -11.72 15.11
N TYR A 255 12.58 -10.81 16.03
CA TYR A 255 12.01 -9.46 16.04
C TYR A 255 12.92 -8.42 15.38
N LEU A 256 14.19 -8.75 15.14
CA LEU A 256 15.23 -7.76 14.81
C LEU A 256 15.97 -8.03 13.49
N THR A 257 15.82 -9.22 12.89
CA THR A 257 16.66 -9.65 11.77
C THR A 257 15.84 -10.36 10.69
N ALA A 258 15.56 -9.66 9.59
CA ALA A 258 14.93 -10.19 8.39
C ALA A 258 15.96 -10.62 7.33
N SER A 259 17.20 -10.89 7.75
CA SER A 259 18.26 -11.26 6.82
C SER A 259 18.13 -12.75 6.55
N PRO A 260 17.93 -13.19 5.30
CA PRO A 260 18.11 -14.59 4.99
C PRO A 260 19.58 -14.90 5.26
N SER A 261 19.85 -15.70 6.30
CA SER A 261 21.19 -16.25 6.49
C SER A 261 21.51 -17.06 5.24
N ARG A 262 22.28 -16.49 4.30
CA ARG A 262 22.93 -17.29 3.26
C ARG A 262 23.66 -18.41 4.01
N PRO A 263 23.52 -19.68 3.62
CA PRO A 263 24.36 -20.72 4.18
C PRO A 263 25.79 -20.33 3.84
N SER A 264 26.50 -19.80 4.84
CA SER A 264 27.91 -19.49 4.74
C SER A 264 28.59 -20.78 4.31
N GLY A 265 29.16 -20.76 3.10
CA GLY A 265 29.88 -21.89 2.53
C GLY A 265 30.84 -22.51 3.54
N SER A 266 30.84 -23.84 3.55
CA SER A 266 31.89 -24.72 4.05
C SER A 266 32.87 -24.09 5.07
N ARG A 267 32.46 -24.01 6.34
CA ARG A 267 33.43 -24.29 7.40
C ARG A 267 33.82 -25.75 7.23
N SER A 268 34.89 -25.99 6.49
CA SER A 268 35.59 -27.26 6.50
C SER A 268 35.87 -27.60 7.96
N ARG A 269 35.08 -28.52 8.51
CA ARG A 269 35.44 -29.22 9.73
C ARG A 269 36.61 -30.10 9.35
N ARG A 270 37.81 -29.51 9.34
CA ARG A 270 39.04 -30.27 9.37
C ARG A 270 39.09 -30.91 10.75
N TRP A 271 38.54 -32.12 10.84
CA TRP A 271 38.80 -33.04 11.92
C TRP A 271 40.32 -33.18 12.02
N ARG A 272 40.93 -32.50 12.98
CA ARG A 272 42.26 -32.91 13.45
C ARG A 272 42.01 -34.12 14.32
N ALA A 273 42.32 -35.30 13.78
CA ALA A 273 42.59 -36.45 14.62
C ALA A 273 43.72 -36.04 15.58
N CYS A 274 43.45 -36.06 16.88
CA CYS A 274 44.51 -36.14 17.88
C CYS A 274 45.13 -37.54 17.74
N SER A 275 46.37 -37.59 17.26
CA SER A 275 47.25 -38.74 17.40
C SER A 275 48.48 -38.29 18.19
N SER A 276 48.55 -38.71 19.44
CA SER A 276 49.77 -38.97 20.21
C SER A 276 49.38 -39.74 21.45
#